data_AF-A0A5S4EWA0-F1
#
_entry.id   AF-A0A5S4EWA0-F1
#
_cell.length_a   1.000
_cell.length_b   1.000
_cell.length_c   1.000
_cell.angle_alpha   90.00
_cell.angle_beta   90.00
_cell.angle_gamma   90.00
#
_symmetry.space_group_name_H-M   'P 1'
#
loop_
_entity.id
_entity.type
_entity.pdbx_description
1 polymer ?
#
loop_
_entity_poly.entity_id
_entity_poly.type
_entity_poly.pdbx_seq_one_letter_code
_entity_poly.pdbx_strand_id
1 'polypeptide(L)' 'MELDLMELIGRRVTLRGFTAADHPQLREEWRELGLREPYTVVDGLDGASRALVDLLAGGFVGAVIVGV' A
#
# COMPACT_ATOMS: atom_id res chain seq x y z
N MET A 1 -7.64 -18.29 1.36
CA MET A 1 -7.15 -18.25 -0.04
C MET A 1 -5.95 -19.18 -0.08
N GLU A 2 -5.97 -20.19 -0.93
CA GLU A 2 -4.89 -21.17 -1.08
C GLU A 2 -4.17 -20.91 -2.41
N LEU A 3 -2.85 -21.04 -2.43
CA LEU A 3 -2.05 -20.81 -3.62
C LEU A 3 -1.86 -22.12 -4.38
N ASP A 4 -2.31 -22.18 -5.63
CA ASP A 4 -2.05 -23.35 -6.49
C ASP A 4 -0.64 -23.31 -7.07
N LEU A 5 0.27 -24.05 -6.44
CA LEU A 5 1.66 -24.14 -6.88
C LEU A 5 1.82 -24.91 -8.19
N MET A 6 0.91 -25.84 -8.50
CA MET A 6 0.98 -26.64 -9.72
C MET A 6 0.67 -25.78 -10.95
N GLU A 7 -0.28 -24.85 -10.82
CA GLU A 7 -0.56 -23.87 -11.88
C GLU A 7 0.66 -22.95 -12.13
N LEU A 8 1.29 -22.45 -11.06
CA LEU A 8 2.48 -21.60 -11.18
C LEU A 8 3.64 -22.32 -11.88
N ILE A 9 3.90 -23.58 -11.51
CA ILE A 9 4.95 -24.40 -12.12
C ILE A 9 4.61 -24.71 -13.59
N GLY A 10 3.38 -25.16 -13.86
CA GLY A 10 2.93 -25.51 -15.21
C GLY A 10 3.03 -24.34 -16.19
N ARG A 11 2.80 -23.12 -15.71
CA ARG A 11 2.88 -21.88 -16.49
C ARG A 11 4.23 -21.17 -16.41
N ARG A 12 5.20 -21.70 -15.64
CA ARG A 12 6.52 -21.08 -15.39
C ARG A 12 6.42 -19.64 -14.88
N VAL A 13 5.47 -19.40 -13.96
CA VAL A 13 5.29 -18.09 -13.33
C VAL A 13 6.39 -17.85 -12.31
N THR A 14 7.00 -16.66 -12.34
CA THR A 14 7.94 -16.21 -11.31
C THR A 14 7.20 -15.43 -10.24
N LEU A 15 7.26 -15.89 -8.99
CA LEU A 15 6.77 -15.16 -7.82
C LEU A 15 7.96 -14.61 -7.04
N ARG A 16 8.00 -13.28 -6.82
CA ARG A 16 9.08 -12.60 -6.09
C ARG A 16 8.51 -11.54 -5.17
N GLY A 17 8.89 -11.60 -3.89
CA GLY A 17 8.67 -10.49 -2.97
C GLY A 17 9.58 -9.32 -3.31
N PHE A 18 9.07 -8.09 -3.16
CA PHE A 18 9.83 -6.86 -3.33
C PHE A 18 9.45 -5.86 -2.25
N THR A 19 10.32 -4.90 -2.00
CA THR A 19 10.11 -3.75 -1.12
C THR A 19 10.65 -2.48 -1.79
N ALA A 20 10.23 -1.31 -1.30
CA ALA A 20 10.81 -0.04 -1.75
C ALA A 20 12.33 0.05 -1.48
N ALA A 21 12.85 -0.73 -0.53
CA ALA A 21 14.28 -0.77 -0.22
C ALA A 21 15.11 -1.51 -1.29
N ASP A 22 14.49 -2.32 -2.15
CA ASP A 22 15.19 -3.03 -3.24
C ASP A 22 15.55 -2.09 -4.41
N HIS A 23 14.97 -0.88 -4.45
CA HIS A 23 15.15 0.08 -5.53
C HIS A 23 15.43 1.51 -5.00
N PRO A 24 16.48 1.72 -4.19
CA PRO A 24 16.77 3.04 -3.60
C PRO A 24 17.04 4.14 -4.64
N GLN A 25 17.52 3.77 -5.82
CA GLN A 25 17.80 4.67 -6.94
C GLN A 25 16.54 5.33 -7.52
N LEU A 26 15.36 4.74 -7.31
CA LEU A 26 14.09 5.29 -7.83
C LEU A 26 13.45 6.29 -6.86
N ARG A 27 14.01 6.49 -5.66
CA ARG A 27 13.36 7.27 -4.59
C ARG A 27 12.92 8.66 -5.04
N GLU A 28 13.75 9.37 -5.81
CA GLU A 28 13.41 10.74 -6.23
C GLU A 28 12.26 10.74 -7.25
N GLU A 29 12.30 9.85 -8.24
CA GLU A 29 11.22 9.67 -9.20
C GLU A 29 9.88 9.33 -8.50
N TRP A 30 9.90 8.45 -7.50
CA TRP A 30 8.70 8.14 -6.71
C TRP A 30 8.18 9.34 -5.92
N ARG A 31 9.05 10.23 -5.44
CA ARG A 31 8.63 11.46 -4.76
C ARG A 31 7.93 12.42 -5.71
N GLU A 32 8.43 12.54 -6.94
CA GLU A 32 7.83 13.38 -7.98
C GLU A 32 6.43 12.90 -8.39
N LEU A 33 6.19 11.58 -8.41
CA LEU A 33 4.88 11.01 -8.76
C LEU A 33 3.79 11.34 -7.72
N GLY A 34 4.19 11.59 -6.48
CA GLY A 34 3.30 11.94 -5.38
C GLY A 34 2.28 10.87 -5.01
N LEU A 35 1.39 11.19 -4.07
CA LEU A 35 0.23 10.36 -3.77
C LEU A 35 -0.88 10.66 -4.78
N ARG A 36 -1.41 9.60 -5.40
CA ARG A 36 -2.55 9.72 -6.33
C ARG A 36 -3.84 9.30 -5.64
N GLU A 37 -4.92 9.98 -6.00
CA GLU A 37 -6.27 9.58 -5.62
C GLU A 37 -6.55 8.11 -6.02
N PRO A 38 -7.37 7.38 -5.24
CA PRO A 38 -8.14 7.86 -4.10
C PRO A 38 -7.33 7.95 -2.79
N TYR A 39 -7.54 9.01 -2.02
CA TYR A 39 -7.16 9.07 -0.61
C TYR A 39 -8.22 9.79 0.23
N THR A 40 -8.20 9.52 1.54
CA THR A 40 -9.03 10.21 2.53
C THR A 40 -8.13 10.98 3.49
N VAL A 41 -8.48 12.23 3.78
CA VAL A 41 -7.79 13.05 4.78
C VAL A 41 -8.59 13.01 6.08
N VAL A 42 -7.91 12.69 7.18
CA VAL A 42 -8.42 12.76 8.54
C VAL A 42 -7.73 13.93 9.22
N ASP A 43 -8.52 14.90 9.67
CA ASP A 43 -7.99 16.10 10.31
C ASP A 43 -7.52 15.81 11.75
N GLY A 44 -6.27 16.19 12.03
CA GLY A 44 -5.70 16.19 13.37
C GLY A 44 -5.22 14.82 13.85
N LEU A 45 -4.13 14.85 14.62
CA LEU A 45 -3.53 13.67 15.26
C LEU A 45 -4.49 12.94 16.21
N ASP A 46 -5.46 13.63 16.80
CA ASP A 46 -6.48 13.03 17.66
C ASP A 46 -7.30 11.95 16.93
N GLY A 47 -7.50 12.12 15.61
CA GLY A 47 -8.21 11.14 14.77
C GLY A 47 -7.36 9.93 14.37
N ALA A 48 -6.04 9.96 14.55
CA ALA A 48 -5.12 8.99 13.96
C ALA A 48 -5.38 7.54 14.41
N SER A 49 -5.60 7.34 15.71
CA SER A 49 -5.82 5.99 16.27
C SER A 49 -7.09 5.36 15.71
N ARG A 50 -8.16 6.16 15.61
CA ARG A 50 -9.43 5.71 15.05
C ARG A 50 -9.29 5.45 13.54
N ALA A 51 -8.64 6.36 12.82
CA ALA A 51 -8.40 6.20 11.39
C ALA A 51 -7.63 4.90 11.07
N LEU A 52 -6.66 4.52 11.91
CA LEU A 52 -5.95 3.24 11.74
C LEU A 52 -6.86 2.04 11.95
N VAL A 53 -7.72 2.05 12.97
CA VAL A 53 -8.68 0.96 13.22
C VAL A 53 -9.65 0.82 12.06
N ASP A 54 -10.20 1.94 11.59
CA ASP A 54 -11.16 1.96 10.47
C ASP A 54 -10.48 1.53 9.16
N LEU A 55 -9.21 1.88 8.93
CA LEU A 55 -8.42 1.40 7.79
C LEU A 55 -8.24 -0.12 7.79
N LEU A 56 -7.87 -0.69 8.93
CA LEU A 56 -7.70 -2.15 9.06
C LEU A 56 -9.02 -2.90 8.89
N ALA A 57 -10.15 -2.26 9.24
CA ALA A 57 -11.49 -2.78 9.01
C ALA A 57 -11.98 -2.61 7.55
N GLY A 58 -11.20 -1.97 6.67
CA GLY A 58 -11.60 -1.71 5.27
C GLY A 58 -12.55 -0.53 5.11
N GLY A 59 -12.58 0.40 6.06
CA GLY A 59 -13.47 1.57 6.07
C GLY A 59 -13.10 2.69 5.10
N PHE A 60 -11.96 2.59 4.42
CA PHE A 60 -11.49 3.60 3.46
C PHE A 60 -11.14 2.98 2.10
N VAL A 61 -11.20 3.80 1.06
CA VAL A 61 -10.75 3.46 -0.29
C VAL A 61 -9.44 4.19 -0.55
N GLY A 62 -8.39 3.45 -0.92
CA GLY A 62 -7.08 4.01 -1.20
C GLY A 62 -6.28 4.33 0.06
N ALA A 63 -5.58 5.47 0.08
CA ALA A 63 -4.72 5.86 1.20
C ALA A 63 -5.46 6.70 2.24
N VAL A 64 -4.97 6.70 3.49
CA VAL A 64 -5.47 7.59 4.56
C VAL A 64 -4.34 8.47 5.04
N ILE A 65 -4.56 9.79 4.99
CA ILE A 65 -3.59 10.80 5.40
C ILE A 65 -4.12 11.45 6.68
N VAL A 66 -3.30 11.51 7.73
CA VAL A 66 -3.64 12.26 8.94
C VAL A 66 -2.94 13.60 8.88
N GLY A 67 -3.72 14.68 8.94
CA GLY A 67 -3.20 16.04 9.04
C GLY A 67 -2.56 16.27 10.41
N VAL A 68 -1.36 16.87 10.41
CA VAL A 68 -0.64 17.30 11.62
C VAL A 68 -1.07 18.69 12.08
#